data_AF-A0A7S0Y2G1-F1
#
_entry.id   AF-A0A7S0Y2G1-F1
#
_cell.length_a   1.000
_cell.length_b   1.000
_cell.length_c   1.000
_cell.angle_alpha   90.00
_cell.angle_beta   90.00
_cell.angle_gamma   90.00
#
_symmetry.space_group_name_H-M   'P 1'
#
loop_
_entity.id
_entity.type
_entity.pdbx_description
1 polymer ?
#
loop_
_entity_poly.entity_id
_entity_poly.type
_entity_poly.pdbx_seq_one_letter_code
_entity_poly.pdbx_strand_id
1 'polypeptide(L)'
;WERTWPKCHRGAWMLLPALCLVVGLLGVGGQQILYQPGASTTFVAHKELPFTVQYADANAIEAITCVDYVQLGQYKARVPFACFLKSSTPQLKDVDGVAGFGIPKLGAHGEALPMPLLWSLTDPANVETNSQALERRFTFFTRDKSAELQLGGFVPDSIQGGKMQYLESLSPGEFMVGVTSLRVGLTPESAVETLQWKKDKKEAGHGGKESPTEREQEEAASDQDLAKAAPYIPAVLDTGTSCLVIPSNNHGGKLDNVPFMTFVDNFVSQEQHQDSGAPWSAQKAKLVNEEHSLDKGETYKGSNVYLNIHGKDYTLPYHTLLIQGTNKPCVRGSPPLQQASILLGDVFFHSYAVEFDMRLNTLSHPATIGLAPVNPAYKVIPESTPIIPVTQAGQPLVRMHVHKSVDKLPIENEKGVKYFVQVTIGTPPQLFKLAFDTGSSTLGVFVAQPTMNSVLQEELGGSPLRVRPIPYMPDPQTPAEGW
;
A
#
# COMPACT_ATOMS: atom_id res chain seq x y z
N TRP A 1 14.41 26.98 -42.20
CA TRP A 1 14.53 25.73 -42.96
C TRP A 1 14.57 24.62 -41.93
N GLU A 2 13.42 24.27 -41.37
CA GLU A 2 12.44 23.30 -41.89
C GLU A 2 12.88 21.84 -41.73
N ARG A 3 11.90 21.05 -41.27
CA ARG A 3 11.77 19.57 -41.25
C ARG A 3 12.19 18.91 -39.94
N THR A 4 11.40 18.05 -39.29
CA THR A 4 10.00 17.61 -39.40
C THR A 4 9.82 16.66 -38.20
N TRP A 5 8.83 16.90 -37.33
CA TRP A 5 8.41 15.93 -36.30
C TRP A 5 7.43 14.92 -36.92
N PRO A 6 7.57 13.59 -36.71
CA PRO A 6 6.46 12.68 -36.92
C PRO A 6 5.61 12.60 -35.65
N LYS A 7 4.31 12.75 -35.88
CA LYS A 7 3.20 12.53 -34.96
C LYS A 7 3.23 11.10 -34.38
N CYS A 8 3.10 10.95 -33.06
CA CYS A 8 2.65 9.69 -32.47
C CYS A 8 1.12 9.72 -32.30
N HIS A 9 0.48 8.75 -32.94
CA HIS A 9 -0.95 8.49 -32.86
C HIS A 9 -1.33 7.73 -31.58
N ARG A 10 -2.58 7.94 -31.18
CA ARG A 10 -3.34 7.32 -30.09
C ARG A 10 -3.30 5.79 -30.09
N GLY A 11 -3.36 5.23 -28.88
CA GLY A 11 -4.15 4.02 -28.60
C GLY A 11 -3.37 2.86 -27.99
N ALA A 12 -3.41 2.74 -26.67
CA ALA A 12 -3.45 1.44 -25.98
C ALA A 12 -3.84 1.69 -24.52
N TRP A 13 -4.97 1.14 -24.12
CA TRP A 13 -5.38 0.98 -22.73
C TRP A 13 -4.38 0.06 -22.05
N MET A 14 -3.72 0.52 -20.98
CA MET A 14 -2.90 -0.33 -20.12
C MET A 14 -3.44 -0.24 -18.70
N LEU A 15 -3.92 -1.39 -18.23
CA LEU A 15 -4.36 -1.66 -16.87
C LEU A 15 -3.18 -1.44 -15.91
N LEU A 16 -3.43 -0.66 -14.88
CA LEU A 16 -2.47 -0.25 -13.85
C LEU A 16 -2.29 -1.38 -12.83
N PRO A 17 -1.04 -1.77 -12.50
CA PRO A 17 -0.74 -2.39 -11.20
C PRO A 17 -0.21 -1.32 -10.24
N ALA A 18 -0.97 -1.01 -9.17
CA ALA A 18 -0.51 -0.24 -8.01
C ALA A 18 0.68 -0.93 -7.35
N LEU A 19 1.53 -0.12 -6.73
CA LEU A 19 2.73 -0.65 -6.15
C LEU A 19 3.19 -0.02 -4.84
N CYS A 20 3.23 -0.95 -3.89
CA CYS A 20 3.97 -1.06 -2.65
C CYS A 20 5.46 -0.61 -2.74
N LEU A 21 5.77 0.56 -2.20
CA LEU A 21 7.11 1.15 -2.19
C LEU A 21 7.77 0.96 -0.82
N VAL A 22 8.25 -0.26 -0.51
CA VAL A 22 8.98 -0.52 0.75
C VAL A 22 10.33 0.20 0.72
N VAL A 23 10.46 1.23 1.54
CA VAL A 23 11.65 2.07 1.64
C VAL A 23 12.79 1.29 2.29
N GLY A 24 13.86 1.07 1.52
CA GLY A 24 15.12 0.51 2.00
C GLY A 24 15.89 1.50 2.88
N LEU A 25 15.97 1.18 4.18
CA LEU A 25 17.03 1.63 5.07
C LEU A 25 17.70 0.38 5.64
N LEU A 26 19.03 0.40 5.64
CA LEU A 26 19.94 -0.67 6.01
C LEU A 26 19.64 -1.18 7.43
N GLY A 27 19.07 -2.38 7.52
CA GLY A 27 18.95 -3.18 8.74
C GLY A 27 20.13 -4.15 8.85
N VAL A 28 20.57 -4.41 10.08
CA VAL A 28 21.68 -5.31 10.40
C VAL A 28 21.26 -6.76 10.12
N GLY A 29 22.10 -7.50 9.40
CA GLY A 29 21.78 -8.79 8.79
C GLY A 29 21.21 -9.86 9.73
N GLY A 30 19.94 -10.18 9.51
CA GLY A 30 19.33 -11.46 9.88
C GLY A 30 19.34 -12.39 8.68
N GLN A 31 19.57 -13.68 8.90
CA GLN A 31 19.48 -14.69 7.84
C GLN A 31 18.01 -14.93 7.51
N GLN A 32 17.60 -14.65 6.26
CA GLN A 32 16.25 -14.92 5.74
C GLN A 32 15.85 -16.39 6.00
N ILE A 33 14.66 -16.60 6.57
CA ILE A 33 14.09 -17.94 6.77
C ILE A 33 13.49 -18.41 5.44
N LEU A 34 13.94 -19.57 4.97
CA LEU A 34 13.46 -20.19 3.73
C LEU A 34 12.47 -21.30 4.04
N TYR A 35 11.34 -21.30 3.35
CA TYR A 35 10.37 -22.38 3.40
C TYR A 35 10.98 -23.69 2.90
N GLN A 36 10.77 -24.74 3.70
CA GLN A 36 11.24 -26.10 3.45
C GLN A 36 10.04 -26.97 3.02
N PRO A 37 9.73 -27.10 1.72
CA PRO A 37 8.61 -27.93 1.26
C PRO A 37 8.75 -29.38 1.72
N GLY A 38 9.95 -29.96 1.64
CA GLY A 38 10.21 -31.33 2.08
C GLY A 38 10.08 -31.57 3.59
N ALA A 39 9.97 -30.52 4.40
CA ALA A 39 9.69 -30.63 5.83
C ALA A 39 8.18 -30.59 6.13
N SER A 40 7.32 -30.37 5.13
CA SER A 40 5.86 -30.33 5.30
C SER A 40 5.21 -31.55 4.65
N THR A 41 4.46 -32.30 5.46
CA THR A 41 3.65 -33.45 5.01
C THR A 41 2.37 -33.05 4.27
N THR A 42 2.00 -31.77 4.29
CA THR A 42 0.78 -31.25 3.65
C THR A 42 1.05 -30.37 2.43
N PHE A 43 2.32 -30.15 2.11
CA PHE A 43 2.75 -29.41 0.93
C PHE A 43 2.31 -30.09 -0.36
N VAL A 44 1.88 -29.27 -1.33
CA VAL A 44 1.63 -29.68 -2.71
C VAL A 44 2.19 -28.61 -3.63
N ALA A 45 2.99 -29.02 -4.63
CA ALA A 45 3.42 -28.11 -5.69
C ALA A 45 2.32 -28.00 -6.75
N HIS A 46 1.96 -26.78 -7.15
CA HIS A 46 1.05 -26.61 -8.28
C HIS A 46 1.80 -26.85 -9.60
N LYS A 47 1.14 -27.50 -10.56
CA LYS A 47 1.75 -27.90 -11.85
C LYS A 47 1.80 -26.78 -12.90
N GLU A 48 1.37 -25.58 -12.53
CA GLU A 48 1.35 -24.43 -13.43
C GLU A 48 2.77 -23.89 -13.69
N LEU A 49 2.90 -23.17 -14.81
CA LEU A 49 4.16 -22.53 -15.18
C LEU A 49 4.55 -21.46 -14.14
N PRO A 50 5.85 -21.19 -13.96
CA PRO A 50 6.30 -20.06 -13.17
C PRO A 50 5.63 -18.77 -13.64
N PHE A 51 5.27 -17.92 -12.67
CA PHE A 51 4.74 -16.59 -12.92
C PHE A 51 5.67 -15.54 -12.31
N THR A 52 5.46 -14.30 -12.73
CA THR A 52 6.23 -13.16 -12.24
C THR A 52 5.37 -12.26 -11.38
N VAL A 53 5.82 -12.05 -10.14
CA VAL A 53 5.30 -10.97 -9.29
C VAL A 53 6.12 -9.72 -9.59
N GLN A 54 5.50 -8.72 -10.21
CA GLN A 54 6.14 -7.47 -10.54
C GLN A 54 5.98 -6.45 -9.40
N TYR A 55 7.10 -5.85 -9.01
CA TYR A 55 7.19 -4.68 -8.14
C TYR A 55 7.61 -3.43 -8.98
N ALA A 56 7.44 -2.20 -8.47
CA ALA A 56 7.45 -0.94 -9.26
C ALA A 56 8.81 -0.29 -9.32
N ASP A 57 9.73 -0.77 -8.53
CA ASP A 57 11.15 -0.55 -8.74
C ASP A 57 11.68 -1.35 -9.95
N ALA A 58 10.78 -1.84 -10.82
CA ALA A 58 11.05 -2.69 -11.98
C ALA A 58 11.63 -4.07 -11.61
N ASN A 59 11.60 -4.45 -10.32
CA ASN A 59 11.99 -5.78 -9.92
C ASN A 59 10.86 -6.80 -10.12
N ALA A 60 11.25 -7.99 -10.55
CA ALA A 60 10.40 -9.12 -10.78
C ALA A 60 10.86 -10.28 -9.88
N ILE A 61 9.92 -10.93 -9.21
CA ILE A 61 10.19 -12.17 -8.48
C ILE A 61 9.55 -13.31 -9.24
N GLU A 62 10.38 -14.23 -9.70
CA GLU A 62 9.94 -15.48 -10.28
C GLU A 62 9.42 -16.40 -9.17
N ALA A 63 8.21 -16.90 -9.37
CA ALA A 63 7.50 -17.71 -8.39
C ALA A 63 6.76 -18.86 -9.05
N ILE A 64 6.46 -19.89 -8.25
CA ILE A 64 5.48 -20.92 -8.59
C ILE A 64 4.38 -20.92 -7.54
N THR A 65 3.20 -21.42 -7.90
CA THR A 65 2.11 -21.59 -6.95
C THR A 65 2.38 -22.81 -6.09
N CYS A 66 2.36 -22.61 -4.78
CA CYS A 66 2.46 -23.64 -3.77
C CYS A 66 1.16 -23.70 -2.99
N VAL A 67 0.82 -24.87 -2.45
CA VAL A 67 -0.35 -25.04 -1.59
C VAL A 67 0.07 -25.75 -0.32
N ASP A 68 -0.27 -25.17 0.82
CA ASP A 68 -0.05 -25.79 2.12
C ASP A 68 -1.03 -25.18 3.15
N TYR A 69 -1.03 -25.67 4.38
CA TYR A 69 -1.73 -25.01 5.47
C TYR A 69 -1.00 -23.73 5.85
N VAL A 70 -1.73 -22.62 5.84
CA VAL A 70 -1.27 -21.32 6.35
C VAL A 70 -2.09 -20.96 7.57
N GLN A 71 -1.44 -20.50 8.63
CA GLN A 71 -2.09 -20.02 9.84
C GLN A 71 -1.70 -18.57 10.15
N LEU A 72 -2.72 -17.73 10.34
CA LEU A 72 -2.66 -16.33 10.76
C LEU A 72 -3.46 -16.18 12.06
N GLY A 73 -2.77 -16.00 13.19
CA GLY A 73 -3.41 -16.01 14.50
C GLY A 73 -4.11 -17.35 14.77
N GLN A 74 -5.42 -17.33 15.05
CA GLN A 74 -6.20 -18.57 15.23
C GLN A 74 -6.73 -19.16 13.92
N TYR A 75 -6.63 -18.41 12.83
CA TYR A 75 -7.22 -18.77 11.55
C TYR A 75 -6.26 -19.60 10.74
N LYS A 76 -6.68 -20.81 10.37
CA LYS A 76 -5.91 -21.78 9.60
C LYS A 76 -6.76 -22.24 8.42
N ALA A 77 -6.17 -22.28 7.24
CA ALA A 77 -6.78 -22.89 6.07
C ALA A 77 -5.72 -23.48 5.14
N ARG A 78 -6.15 -24.34 4.21
CA ARG A 78 -5.33 -24.71 3.06
C ARG A 78 -5.36 -23.57 2.05
N VAL A 79 -4.20 -22.98 1.76
CA VAL A 79 -4.09 -21.71 1.02
C VAL A 79 -3.06 -21.84 -0.11
N PRO A 80 -3.36 -21.36 -1.32
CA PRO A 80 -2.34 -21.16 -2.36
C PRO A 80 -1.49 -19.93 -2.04
N PHE A 81 -0.17 -20.03 -2.20
CA PHE A 81 0.78 -18.93 -2.00
C PHE A 81 1.93 -19.00 -3.00
N ALA A 82 2.66 -17.90 -3.15
CA ALA A 82 3.80 -17.81 -4.04
C ALA A 82 5.06 -18.36 -3.35
N CYS A 83 5.65 -19.39 -3.95
CA CYS A 83 6.98 -19.86 -3.62
C CYS A 83 8.01 -19.10 -4.45
N PHE A 84 8.70 -18.14 -3.85
CA PHE A 84 9.71 -17.34 -4.53
C PHE A 84 10.98 -18.16 -4.77
N LEU A 85 11.35 -18.32 -6.05
CA LEU A 85 12.46 -19.17 -6.48
C LEU A 85 13.79 -18.42 -6.45
N LYS A 86 13.77 -17.13 -6.81
CA LYS A 86 14.96 -16.27 -6.86
C LYS A 86 14.53 -14.81 -6.68
N SER A 87 15.20 -14.10 -5.78
CA SER A 87 15.05 -12.64 -5.66
C SER A 87 16.20 -11.94 -6.37
N SER A 88 15.89 -10.93 -7.18
CA SER A 88 16.86 -9.89 -7.58
C SER A 88 16.77 -8.65 -6.69
N THR A 89 15.88 -8.63 -5.68
CA THR A 89 15.45 -7.41 -5.00
C THR A 89 16.24 -7.20 -3.70
N PRO A 90 17.03 -6.12 -3.57
CA PRO A 90 17.69 -5.80 -2.32
C PRO A 90 16.71 -5.52 -1.16
N GLN A 91 15.47 -5.10 -1.43
CA GLN A 91 14.50 -4.73 -0.39
C GLN A 91 13.95 -5.92 0.40
N LEU A 92 13.97 -7.14 -0.17
CA LEU A 92 13.47 -8.34 0.50
C LEU A 92 14.58 -9.17 1.15
N LYS A 93 15.81 -8.65 1.24
CA LYS A 93 16.93 -9.37 1.86
C LYS A 93 16.74 -9.62 3.36
N ASP A 94 15.99 -8.76 4.03
CA ASP A 94 15.80 -8.78 5.49
C ASP A 94 14.41 -9.32 5.90
N VAL A 95 13.65 -9.90 4.96
CA VAL A 95 12.28 -10.39 5.22
C VAL A 95 12.12 -11.81 4.68
N ASP A 96 11.31 -12.63 5.35
CA ASP A 96 11.09 -14.02 4.93
C ASP A 96 10.14 -14.13 3.73
N GLY A 97 9.42 -13.04 3.44
CA GLY A 97 8.47 -12.92 2.34
C GLY A 97 7.51 -11.74 2.53
N VAL A 98 6.38 -11.80 1.83
CA VAL A 98 5.34 -10.75 1.81
C VAL A 98 4.00 -11.38 2.17
N ALA A 99 3.25 -10.72 3.05
CA ALA A 99 1.86 -11.02 3.35
C ALA A 99 0.97 -9.97 2.67
N GLY A 100 0.60 -10.25 1.42
CA GLY A 100 -0.33 -9.40 0.67
C GLY A 100 -1.74 -9.45 1.24
N PHE A 101 -2.28 -8.28 1.59
CA PHE A 101 -3.64 -8.04 2.09
C PHE A 101 -4.49 -7.22 1.11
N GLY A 102 -4.01 -7.08 -0.13
CA GLY A 102 -4.72 -6.47 -1.24
C GLY A 102 -5.85 -7.34 -1.81
N ILE A 103 -6.51 -6.78 -2.82
CA ILE A 103 -7.59 -7.41 -3.59
C ILE A 103 -6.97 -8.37 -4.63
N PRO A 104 -7.59 -9.51 -4.98
CA PRO A 104 -7.17 -10.37 -6.09
C PRO A 104 -6.81 -9.60 -7.36
N LYS A 105 -5.63 -9.89 -7.91
CA LYS A 105 -5.12 -9.35 -9.17
C LYS A 105 -4.55 -10.45 -10.05
N LEU A 106 -4.43 -10.15 -11.35
CA LEU A 106 -3.64 -10.95 -12.28
C LEU A 106 -2.16 -10.55 -12.20
N GLY A 107 -1.29 -11.46 -12.63
CA GLY A 107 0.15 -11.30 -12.74
C GLY A 107 0.54 -10.33 -13.86
N ALA A 108 1.85 -10.06 -13.96
CA ALA A 108 2.40 -9.04 -14.86
C ALA A 108 2.07 -9.27 -16.35
N HIS A 109 1.82 -10.52 -16.74
CA HIS A 109 1.45 -10.91 -18.10
C HIS A 109 0.04 -11.50 -18.18
N GLY A 110 -0.81 -11.23 -17.17
CA GLY A 110 -2.18 -11.72 -17.10
C GLY A 110 -2.32 -13.11 -16.48
N GLU A 111 -1.25 -13.65 -15.87
CA GLU A 111 -1.30 -14.94 -15.18
C GLU A 111 -2.22 -14.88 -13.96
N ALA A 112 -2.80 -16.01 -13.55
CA ALA A 112 -3.49 -16.07 -12.27
C ALA A 112 -2.46 -16.03 -11.13
N LEU A 113 -2.55 -15.04 -10.24
CA LEU A 113 -1.79 -15.05 -9.00
C LEU A 113 -2.50 -15.92 -7.95
N PRO A 114 -1.76 -16.48 -6.98
CA PRO A 114 -2.37 -17.14 -5.84
C PRO A 114 -3.39 -16.24 -5.15
N MET A 115 -4.51 -16.84 -4.75
CA MET A 115 -5.61 -16.11 -4.12
C MET A 115 -5.16 -15.53 -2.76
N PRO A 116 -5.29 -14.21 -2.50
CA PRO A 116 -4.82 -13.58 -1.27
C PRO A 116 -5.22 -14.29 0.02
N LEU A 117 -4.39 -14.17 1.06
CA LEU A 117 -4.54 -14.91 2.31
C LEU A 117 -5.93 -14.74 2.95
N LEU A 118 -6.38 -13.50 3.16
CA LEU A 118 -7.66 -13.24 3.81
C LEU A 118 -8.85 -13.76 2.97
N TRP A 119 -8.73 -13.73 1.65
CA TRP A 119 -9.73 -14.30 0.75
C TRP A 119 -9.78 -15.82 0.87
N SER A 120 -8.61 -16.48 0.84
CA SER A 120 -8.51 -17.93 0.97
C SER A 120 -8.97 -18.45 2.34
N LEU A 121 -8.72 -17.69 3.42
CA LEU A 121 -9.23 -17.97 4.75
C LEU A 121 -10.77 -17.92 4.75
N THR A 122 -11.34 -16.82 4.24
CA THR A 122 -12.78 -16.53 4.29
C THR A 122 -13.56 -17.01 3.07
N ASP A 123 -12.99 -17.92 2.27
CA ASP A 123 -13.68 -18.50 1.13
C ASP A 123 -14.69 -19.55 1.62
N PRO A 124 -16.00 -19.38 1.39
CA PRO A 124 -17.00 -20.37 1.76
C PRO A 124 -16.79 -21.74 1.07
N ALA A 125 -16.07 -21.79 -0.05
CA ALA A 125 -15.72 -23.05 -0.72
C ALA A 125 -14.54 -23.77 -0.06
N ASN A 126 -13.75 -23.10 0.78
CA ASN A 126 -12.62 -23.69 1.46
C ASN A 126 -13.07 -24.49 2.69
N VAL A 127 -13.38 -25.76 2.50
CA VAL A 127 -13.84 -26.66 3.59
C VAL A 127 -12.76 -26.97 4.63
N GLU A 128 -11.50 -26.64 4.35
CA GLU A 128 -10.35 -26.85 5.24
C GLU A 128 -10.00 -25.61 6.08
N THR A 129 -10.81 -24.55 5.99
CA THR A 129 -10.69 -23.36 6.85
C THR A 129 -11.37 -23.56 8.20
N ASN A 130 -10.91 -22.85 9.24
CA ASN A 130 -11.64 -22.69 10.50
C ASN A 130 -12.18 -21.26 10.71
N SER A 131 -12.18 -20.45 9.67
CA SER A 131 -12.50 -19.02 9.73
C SER A 131 -13.88 -18.68 9.15
N GLN A 132 -14.84 -19.61 9.18
CA GLN A 132 -16.19 -19.41 8.62
C GLN A 132 -16.94 -18.21 9.22
N ALA A 133 -16.66 -17.86 10.48
CA ALA A 133 -17.26 -16.72 11.16
C ALA A 133 -16.47 -15.41 10.97
N LEU A 134 -15.29 -15.47 10.34
CA LEU A 134 -14.47 -14.29 10.09
C LEU A 134 -15.01 -13.55 8.87
N GLU A 135 -15.40 -12.30 9.07
CA GLU A 135 -15.76 -11.42 7.97
C GLU A 135 -14.51 -11.02 7.18
N ARG A 136 -14.62 -10.98 5.83
CA ARG A 136 -13.54 -10.57 4.92
C ARG A 136 -13.34 -9.06 4.94
N ARG A 137 -12.92 -8.55 6.09
CA ARG A 137 -12.55 -7.16 6.31
C ARG A 137 -11.51 -7.05 7.41
N PHE A 138 -10.69 -6.02 7.36
CA PHE A 138 -9.67 -5.79 8.38
C PHE A 138 -9.40 -4.30 8.57
N THR A 139 -8.91 -3.90 9.74
CA THR A 139 -8.50 -2.53 10.04
C THR A 139 -7.03 -2.48 10.41
N PHE A 140 -6.32 -1.49 9.89
CA PHE A 140 -4.92 -1.26 10.19
C PHE A 140 -4.67 0.20 10.60
N PHE A 141 -3.79 0.39 11.58
CA PHE A 141 -3.24 1.68 11.99
C PHE A 141 -1.96 1.49 12.77
N THR A 142 -1.20 2.58 12.86
CA THR A 142 0.13 2.59 13.47
C THR A 142 0.20 3.64 14.58
N ARG A 143 1.17 3.45 15.47
CA ARG A 143 1.59 4.36 16.55
C ARG A 143 3.11 4.35 16.58
N ASP A 144 3.73 5.27 17.33
CA ASP A 144 5.18 5.51 17.31
C ASP A 144 6.04 4.24 17.30
N LYS A 145 5.71 3.24 18.11
CA LYS A 145 6.47 1.98 18.22
C LYS A 145 5.59 0.73 18.15
N SER A 146 4.40 0.85 17.60
CA SER A 146 3.49 -0.29 17.51
C SER A 146 2.53 -0.14 16.34
N ALA A 147 1.96 -1.24 15.90
CA ALA A 147 0.88 -1.25 14.94
C ALA A 147 -0.11 -2.35 15.32
N GLU A 148 -1.36 -2.20 14.89
CA GLU A 148 -2.40 -3.19 15.15
C GLU A 148 -3.12 -3.55 13.87
N LEU A 149 -3.23 -4.85 13.62
CA LEU A 149 -4.11 -5.40 12.61
C LEU A 149 -5.34 -5.98 13.31
N GLN A 150 -6.53 -5.54 12.91
CA GLN A 150 -7.80 -6.02 13.44
C GLN A 150 -8.54 -6.79 12.34
N LEU A 151 -8.79 -8.08 12.52
CA LEU A 151 -9.52 -8.92 11.56
C LEU A 151 -11.01 -8.98 11.91
N GLY A 152 -11.85 -8.97 10.89
CA GLY A 152 -13.31 -9.09 11.02
C GLY A 152 -14.03 -7.75 11.27
N GLY A 153 -13.30 -6.63 11.33
CA GLY A 153 -13.87 -5.30 11.46
C GLY A 153 -12.91 -4.33 12.14
N PHE A 154 -13.45 -3.49 13.01
CA PHE A 154 -12.69 -2.56 13.84
C PHE A 154 -13.18 -2.55 15.30
N VAL A 155 -12.29 -2.20 16.22
CA VAL A 155 -12.62 -1.98 17.63
C VAL A 155 -13.07 -0.53 17.80
N PRO A 156 -14.30 -0.24 18.25
CA PRO A 156 -14.79 1.14 18.33
C PRO A 156 -13.92 2.06 19.19
N ASP A 157 -13.33 1.54 20.27
CA ASP A 157 -12.48 2.32 21.17
C ASP A 157 -11.13 2.67 20.53
N SER A 158 -10.72 2.03 19.43
CA SER A 158 -9.47 2.34 18.71
C SER A 158 -9.57 3.57 17.82
N ILE A 159 -10.79 4.10 17.60
CA ILE A 159 -11.03 5.26 16.75
C ILE A 159 -11.75 6.38 17.52
N GLN A 160 -11.49 7.63 17.14
CA GLN A 160 -12.11 8.78 17.77
C GLN A 160 -13.62 8.81 17.46
N GLY A 161 -14.44 8.86 18.53
CA GLY A 161 -15.90 8.90 18.41
C GLY A 161 -16.57 7.56 18.08
N GLY A 162 -15.81 6.46 17.95
CA GLY A 162 -16.36 5.11 17.74
C GLY A 162 -17.11 4.89 16.43
N LYS A 163 -17.05 5.83 15.48
CA LYS A 163 -17.76 5.77 14.20
C LYS A 163 -16.81 5.92 13.03
N MET A 164 -16.75 4.87 12.21
CA MET A 164 -16.04 4.87 10.94
C MET A 164 -16.83 5.64 9.88
N GLN A 165 -16.13 6.30 8.96
CA GLN A 165 -16.75 6.85 7.76
C GLN A 165 -16.40 6.04 6.54
N TYR A 166 -17.41 5.67 5.77
CA TYR A 166 -17.25 4.74 4.67
C TYR A 166 -17.36 5.44 3.32
N LEU A 167 -16.53 4.98 2.39
CA LEU A 167 -16.59 5.32 0.98
C LEU A 167 -16.28 4.07 0.15
N GLU A 168 -16.83 4.01 -1.06
CA GLU A 168 -16.45 2.96 -2.01
C GLU A 168 -15.09 3.29 -2.61
N SER A 169 -14.29 2.24 -2.86
CA SER A 169 -13.05 2.42 -3.57
C SER A 169 -13.29 2.81 -5.03
N LEU A 170 -12.42 3.66 -5.57
CA LEU A 170 -12.44 4.06 -6.98
C LEU A 170 -12.04 2.93 -7.94
N SER A 171 -11.45 1.85 -7.43
CA SER A 171 -10.98 0.72 -8.23
C SER A 171 -11.52 -0.60 -7.66
N PRO A 172 -12.02 -1.52 -8.50
CA PRO A 172 -12.42 -2.85 -8.03
C PRO A 172 -11.21 -3.73 -7.68
N GLY A 173 -9.99 -3.36 -8.08
CA GLY A 173 -8.77 -4.14 -7.86
C GLY A 173 -7.80 -3.53 -6.85
N GLU A 174 -8.06 -2.32 -6.34
CA GLU A 174 -7.10 -1.58 -5.50
C GLU A 174 -7.82 -0.77 -4.44
N PHE A 175 -7.21 -0.59 -3.26
CA PHE A 175 -7.74 0.30 -2.23
C PHE A 175 -7.42 1.76 -2.57
N MET A 176 -8.26 2.35 -3.39
CA MET A 176 -8.09 3.68 -3.94
C MET A 176 -9.20 4.63 -3.52
N VAL A 177 -8.83 5.86 -3.13
CA VAL A 177 -9.73 6.95 -2.76
C VAL A 177 -9.47 8.19 -3.62
N GLY A 178 -10.46 9.08 -3.77
CA GLY A 178 -10.30 10.33 -4.53
C GLY A 178 -9.84 11.48 -3.65
N VAL A 179 -8.65 12.04 -3.92
CA VAL A 179 -8.15 13.26 -3.27
C VAL A 179 -8.43 14.47 -4.17
N THR A 180 -9.29 15.37 -3.71
CA THR A 180 -9.70 16.58 -4.45
C THR A 180 -8.82 17.79 -4.11
N SER A 181 -8.22 17.81 -2.92
CA SER A 181 -7.33 18.87 -2.42
C SER A 181 -6.21 18.27 -1.59
N LEU A 182 -4.99 18.80 -1.76
CA LEU A 182 -3.84 18.50 -0.91
C LEU A 182 -3.11 19.82 -0.63
N ARG A 183 -3.19 20.29 0.62
CA ARG A 183 -2.62 21.57 1.05
C ARG A 183 -1.52 21.35 2.08
N VAL A 184 -0.52 22.23 2.07
CA VAL A 184 0.60 22.17 3.02
C VAL A 184 0.79 23.53 3.69
N GLY A 185 0.90 23.55 5.02
CA GLY A 185 1.19 24.77 5.78
C GLY A 185 1.07 24.60 7.28
N LEU A 186 1.40 25.66 8.03
CA LEU A 186 1.40 25.64 9.49
C LEU A 186 -0.02 25.51 10.08
N THR A 187 -0.97 26.20 9.46
CA THR A 187 -2.39 26.21 9.85
C THR A 187 -3.26 25.93 8.63
N PRO A 188 -4.54 25.53 8.80
CA PRO A 188 -5.45 25.36 7.68
C PRO A 188 -5.59 26.62 6.81
N GLU A 189 -5.48 27.82 7.40
CA GLU A 189 -5.66 29.10 6.72
C GLU A 189 -4.41 29.52 5.93
N SER A 190 -3.23 29.14 6.41
CA SER A 190 -1.94 29.41 5.77
C SER A 190 -1.52 28.33 4.78
N ALA A 191 -2.29 27.23 4.69
CA ALA A 191 -1.94 26.09 3.86
C ALA A 191 -2.12 26.39 2.37
N VAL A 192 -1.08 26.09 1.58
CA VAL A 192 -1.03 26.31 0.14
C VAL A 192 -1.52 25.07 -0.60
N GLU A 193 -2.42 25.26 -1.56
CA GLU A 193 -2.91 24.20 -2.43
C GLU A 193 -1.83 23.70 -3.40
N THR A 194 -1.58 22.39 -3.34
CA THR A 194 -0.61 21.71 -4.20
C THR A 194 -1.27 21.10 -5.43
N LEU A 195 -2.59 20.82 -5.41
CA LEU A 195 -3.34 20.33 -6.57
C LEU A 195 -3.99 21.52 -7.29
N GLN A 196 -3.22 22.25 -8.09
CA GLN A 196 -3.73 23.42 -8.81
C GLN A 196 -4.44 22.98 -10.09
N TRP A 197 -5.72 22.65 -9.96
CA TRP A 197 -6.58 22.23 -11.07
C TRP A 197 -6.68 23.30 -12.15
N LYS A 198 -6.51 22.89 -13.41
CA LYS A 198 -6.86 23.77 -14.53
C LYS A 198 -8.33 24.09 -14.50
N LYS A 199 -8.64 25.39 -14.58
CA LYS A 199 -10.01 25.83 -14.80
C LYS A 199 -10.39 25.55 -16.26
N ASP A 200 -11.46 24.79 -16.47
CA ASP A 200 -12.03 24.66 -17.80
C ASP A 200 -12.43 26.04 -18.31
N LYS A 201 -11.95 26.41 -19.50
CA LYS A 201 -12.47 27.55 -20.24
C LYS A 201 -13.86 27.16 -20.77
N LYS A 202 -14.89 27.15 -19.93
CA LYS A 202 -16.27 27.21 -20.44
C LYS A 202 -16.44 28.57 -21.11
N GLU A 203 -16.54 28.49 -22.44
CA GLU A 203 -16.87 29.49 -23.46
C GLU A 203 -17.32 30.86 -22.96
N ALA A 204 -16.37 31.79 -22.84
CA ALA A 204 -16.67 33.20 -23.07
C ALA A 204 -16.77 33.42 -24.58
N GLY A 205 -17.94 33.14 -25.16
CA GLY A 205 -18.27 33.63 -26.50
C GLY A 205 -19.10 32.71 -27.37
N HIS A 206 -20.43 32.79 -27.23
CA HIS A 206 -21.29 33.26 -28.31
C HIS A 206 -22.64 33.69 -27.72
N GLY A 207 -23.00 34.97 -27.92
CA GLY A 207 -24.33 35.46 -27.62
C GLY A 207 -25.33 34.82 -28.58
N GLY A 208 -25.96 33.73 -28.15
CA GLY A 208 -27.16 33.15 -28.75
C GLY A 208 -28.29 33.25 -27.74
N LYS A 209 -29.43 33.82 -28.14
CA LYS A 209 -30.65 33.91 -27.31
C LYS A 209 -31.14 32.49 -26.97
N GLU A 210 -31.12 32.12 -25.70
CA GLU A 210 -31.82 30.94 -25.20
C GLU A 210 -33.26 31.25 -24.82
N SER A 211 -34.16 30.35 -25.21
CA SER A 211 -35.59 30.32 -24.87
C SER A 211 -35.82 29.76 -23.45
N PRO A 212 -36.86 30.20 -22.73
CA PRO A 212 -37.06 29.86 -21.33
C PRO A 212 -37.85 28.56 -21.17
N THR A 213 -37.19 27.39 -21.19
CA THR A 213 -37.84 26.12 -20.78
C THR A 213 -36.98 25.16 -19.97
N GLU A 214 -35.76 25.52 -19.57
CA GLU A 214 -34.88 24.63 -18.79
C GLU A 214 -34.45 25.26 -17.47
N ARG A 215 -35.42 25.62 -16.61
CA ARG A 215 -35.12 26.17 -15.26
C ARG A 215 -35.78 25.46 -14.08
N GLU A 216 -36.30 24.24 -14.27
CA GLU A 216 -37.00 23.54 -13.19
C GLU A 216 -36.53 22.08 -12.98
N GLN A 217 -35.27 21.75 -13.29
CA GLN A 217 -34.72 20.41 -13.02
C GLN A 217 -33.34 20.41 -12.33
N GLU A 218 -32.90 21.51 -11.73
CA GLU A 218 -31.57 21.62 -11.12
C GLU A 218 -31.56 21.71 -9.58
N GLU A 219 -32.64 21.27 -8.92
CA GLU A 219 -32.70 21.19 -7.44
C GLU A 219 -33.08 19.78 -6.98
N ALA A 220 -32.14 18.82 -7.09
CA ALA A 220 -32.11 17.59 -6.28
C ALA A 220 -30.83 16.73 -6.49
N ALA A 221 -29.66 17.31 -6.79
CA ALA A 221 -28.41 16.54 -6.73
C ALA A 221 -28.02 16.35 -5.26
N SER A 222 -27.85 15.11 -4.81
CA SER A 222 -27.39 14.84 -3.45
C SER A 222 -25.95 15.34 -3.27
N ASP A 223 -25.51 15.63 -2.04
CA ASP A 223 -24.11 16.00 -1.76
C ASP A 223 -23.11 14.95 -2.30
N GLN A 224 -23.54 13.69 -2.45
CA GLN A 224 -22.76 12.61 -3.09
C GLN A 224 -22.63 12.77 -4.62
N ASP A 225 -23.62 13.36 -5.29
CA ASP A 225 -23.61 13.60 -6.73
C ASP A 225 -22.74 14.81 -7.10
N LEU A 226 -22.68 15.83 -6.25
CA LEU A 226 -21.79 16.98 -6.41
C LEU A 226 -20.30 16.61 -6.19
N ALA A 227 -20.01 15.69 -5.27
CA ALA A 227 -18.66 15.16 -5.07
C ALA A 227 -18.16 14.30 -6.26
N LYS A 228 -19.07 13.72 -7.06
CA LYS A 228 -18.75 12.93 -8.25
C LYS A 228 -18.24 13.75 -9.44
N ALA A 229 -18.47 15.07 -9.45
CA ALA A 229 -18.08 15.96 -10.54
C ALA A 229 -16.77 16.73 -10.28
N ALA A 230 -16.29 16.79 -9.03
CA ALA A 230 -15.07 17.50 -8.70
C ALA A 230 -13.83 16.74 -9.20
N PRO A 231 -12.85 17.42 -9.81
CA PRO A 231 -11.62 16.77 -10.23
C PRO A 231 -10.86 16.23 -9.00
N TYR A 232 -10.31 15.02 -9.14
CA TYR A 232 -9.54 14.36 -8.08
C TYR A 232 -8.31 13.66 -8.66
N ILE A 233 -7.30 13.47 -7.82
CA ILE A 233 -6.17 12.56 -8.08
C ILE A 233 -6.45 11.26 -7.32
N PRO A 234 -6.36 10.09 -7.97
CA PRO A 234 -6.49 8.82 -7.28
C PRO A 234 -5.36 8.65 -6.26
N ALA A 235 -5.70 8.21 -5.05
CA ALA A 235 -4.75 7.92 -3.99
C ALA A 235 -4.87 6.47 -3.53
N VAL A 236 -3.76 5.73 -3.52
CA VAL A 236 -3.71 4.33 -3.07
C VAL A 236 -3.36 4.29 -1.59
N LEU A 237 -4.10 3.52 -0.79
CA LEU A 237 -3.83 3.24 0.62
C LEU A 237 -2.90 2.03 0.72
N ASP A 238 -1.64 2.28 1.05
CA ASP A 238 -0.56 1.32 0.84
C ASP A 238 0.37 1.24 2.06
N THR A 239 0.19 0.22 2.89
CA THR A 239 1.00 0.01 4.10
C THR A 239 2.43 -0.41 3.81
N GLY A 240 2.71 -0.87 2.58
CA GLY A 240 4.07 -1.16 2.18
C GLY A 240 4.83 0.06 1.68
N THR A 241 4.17 1.21 1.53
CA THR A 241 4.84 2.51 1.41
C THR A 241 4.87 3.23 2.75
N SER A 242 6.03 3.73 3.19
CA SER A 242 6.11 4.50 4.44
C SER A 242 5.78 5.99 4.29
N CYS A 243 6.06 6.58 3.12
CA CYS A 243 5.93 8.02 2.92
C CYS A 243 4.61 8.41 2.22
N LEU A 244 4.22 9.69 2.38
CA LEU A 244 3.29 10.31 1.44
C LEU A 244 3.99 10.49 0.09
N VAL A 245 3.44 9.93 -0.98
CA VAL A 245 3.96 10.11 -2.34
C VAL A 245 3.04 11.03 -3.13
N ILE A 246 3.60 12.11 -3.66
CA ILE A 246 2.87 13.19 -4.36
C ILE A 246 3.31 13.22 -5.83
N PRO A 247 2.40 13.42 -6.80
CA PRO A 247 2.76 13.51 -8.22
C PRO A 247 3.88 14.52 -8.52
N SER A 248 4.91 14.04 -9.24
CA SER A 248 6.07 14.82 -9.72
C SER A 248 5.87 15.36 -11.15
N ASN A 249 4.62 15.42 -11.63
CA ASN A 249 4.26 15.98 -12.92
C ASN A 249 2.96 16.79 -12.80
N ASN A 250 2.48 17.34 -13.91
CA ASN A 250 1.21 18.06 -13.98
C ASN A 250 -0.02 17.15 -14.24
N HIS A 251 0.13 15.85 -13.94
CA HIS A 251 -0.88 14.81 -14.12
C HIS A 251 -1.52 14.79 -15.51
N GLY A 252 -0.67 14.72 -16.55
CA GLY A 252 -1.13 14.72 -17.95
C GLY A 252 -1.73 16.05 -18.39
N GLY A 253 -1.34 17.14 -17.75
CA GLY A 253 -1.83 18.49 -18.02
C GLY A 253 -3.16 18.83 -17.34
N LYS A 254 -3.68 17.99 -16.44
CA LYS A 254 -4.86 18.29 -15.62
C LYS A 254 -4.59 19.37 -14.56
N LEU A 255 -3.33 19.52 -14.16
CA LEU A 255 -2.87 20.53 -13.22
C LEU A 255 -2.07 21.62 -13.93
N ASP A 256 -2.11 22.83 -13.41
CA ASP A 256 -1.29 23.97 -13.88
C ASP A 256 0.14 23.93 -13.30
N ASN A 257 0.36 23.14 -12.25
CA ASN A 257 1.62 23.04 -11.53
C ASN A 257 2.13 21.59 -11.47
N VAL A 258 3.30 21.42 -10.85
CA VAL A 258 3.82 20.11 -10.41
C VAL A 258 3.60 20.03 -8.89
N PRO A 259 2.65 19.21 -8.40
CA PRO A 259 2.26 19.20 -6.99
C PRO A 259 3.40 18.99 -6.01
N PHE A 260 4.30 18.04 -6.31
CA PHE A 260 5.44 17.78 -5.43
C PHE A 260 6.38 19.00 -5.30
N MET A 261 6.57 19.77 -6.38
CA MET A 261 7.39 20.99 -6.30
C MET A 261 6.70 22.08 -5.48
N THR A 262 5.40 22.29 -5.70
CA THR A 262 4.62 23.22 -4.86
C THR A 262 4.60 22.79 -3.39
N PHE A 263 4.55 21.50 -3.11
CA PHE A 263 4.66 20.98 -1.75
C PHE A 263 6.00 21.37 -1.13
N VAL A 264 7.09 21.05 -1.82
CA VAL A 264 8.48 21.34 -1.39
C VAL A 264 8.68 22.83 -1.11
N ASP A 265 8.20 23.71 -1.99
CA ASP A 265 8.38 25.16 -1.87
C ASP A 265 7.66 25.77 -0.66
N ASN A 266 6.65 25.07 -0.11
CA ASN A 266 5.79 25.57 0.96
C ASN A 266 5.86 24.76 2.26
N PHE A 267 6.58 23.64 2.27
CA PHE A 267 6.76 22.81 3.47
C PHE A 267 7.80 23.44 4.41
N VAL A 268 7.40 23.67 5.66
CA VAL A 268 8.25 24.20 6.74
C VAL A 268 8.58 23.09 7.73
N SER A 269 9.86 22.93 8.07
CA SER A 269 10.37 22.00 9.10
C SER A 269 11.11 22.72 10.24
N GLN A 270 11.28 22.05 11.39
CA GLN A 270 11.88 22.63 12.61
C GLN A 270 13.38 22.97 12.50
N GLU A 271 14.16 22.40 11.56
CA GLU A 271 15.62 22.62 11.49
C GLU A 271 16.11 23.03 10.09
N GLN A 272 16.90 24.11 10.06
CA GLN A 272 17.69 24.52 8.91
C GLN A 272 18.74 23.46 8.56
N HIS A 273 18.82 23.12 7.27
CA HIS A 273 19.87 22.27 6.71
C HIS A 273 21.27 22.74 7.11
N GLN A 274 22.03 21.87 7.76
CA GLN A 274 23.49 21.93 7.74
C GLN A 274 24.02 20.70 6.99
N ASP A 275 24.22 20.93 5.69
CA ASP A 275 25.10 20.26 4.73
C ASP A 275 25.25 18.72 4.71
N SER A 276 24.88 18.11 3.57
CA SER A 276 25.61 16.98 2.95
C SER A 276 24.91 16.48 1.68
N GLY A 277 25.31 17.04 0.52
CA GLY A 277 25.22 16.36 -0.79
C GLY A 277 23.83 16.28 -1.45
N ALA A 278 23.61 17.17 -2.40
CA ALA A 278 22.51 17.27 -3.39
C ALA A 278 21.95 15.94 -3.98
N PRO A 279 20.70 15.91 -4.52
CA PRO A 279 20.02 17.03 -5.17
C PRO A 279 18.73 17.48 -4.48
N TRP A 280 18.88 18.34 -3.48
CA TRP A 280 17.87 19.33 -3.11
C TRP A 280 18.34 20.68 -3.65
N SER A 281 17.97 21.00 -4.90
CA SER A 281 18.35 22.26 -5.52
C SER A 281 17.49 23.39 -4.98
N ALA A 282 18.06 24.12 -4.01
CA ALA A 282 17.91 25.55 -3.79
C ALA A 282 16.55 26.21 -4.13
N GLN A 283 15.78 26.56 -3.09
CA GLN A 283 15.22 27.92 -2.95
C GLN A 283 14.51 28.16 -1.60
N LYS A 284 15.07 29.11 -0.84
CA LYS A 284 14.45 30.00 0.17
C LYS A 284 13.40 29.40 1.13
N ALA A 285 13.86 28.78 2.21
CA ALA A 285 13.02 28.62 3.41
C ALA A 285 12.63 30.00 3.99
N LYS A 286 11.33 30.28 4.10
CA LYS A 286 10.80 31.36 4.96
C LYS A 286 10.92 30.90 6.42
N LEU A 287 11.69 31.64 7.22
CA LEU A 287 11.74 31.47 8.67
C LEU A 287 10.44 31.99 9.29
N VAL A 288 9.84 31.22 10.20
CA VAL A 288 8.72 31.68 11.04
C VAL A 288 9.23 31.82 12.47
N ASN A 289 9.10 33.03 13.02
CA ASN A 289 9.52 33.41 14.38
C ASN A 289 8.39 33.30 15.41
N GLU A 290 7.20 32.81 15.04
CA GLU A 290 6.02 32.83 15.91
C GLU A 290 5.57 31.42 16.31
N GLU A 291 5.40 31.25 17.62
CA GLU A 291 4.95 30.02 18.26
C GLU A 291 3.42 29.96 18.24
N HIS A 292 2.85 28.92 17.63
CA HIS A 292 1.43 28.62 17.75
C HIS A 292 1.24 27.36 18.61
N SER A 293 0.56 27.51 19.75
CA SER A 293 0.15 26.38 20.58
C SER A 293 -1.11 25.73 20.00
N LEU A 294 -1.09 24.42 19.78
CA LEU A 294 -2.29 23.60 19.71
C LEU A 294 -2.55 22.96 21.09
N ASP A 295 -3.81 22.65 21.35
CA ASP A 295 -4.48 22.40 22.65
C ASP A 295 -3.94 21.28 23.57
N LYS A 296 -2.71 20.78 23.38
CA LYS A 296 -2.11 19.72 24.22
C LYS A 296 -0.61 19.87 24.52
N GLY A 297 -0.07 21.09 24.50
CA GLY A 297 1.24 21.35 25.12
C GLY A 297 2.47 20.71 24.46
N GLU A 298 2.34 20.14 23.25
CA GLU A 298 3.46 19.71 22.41
C GLU A 298 3.64 20.72 21.26
N THR A 299 4.76 21.44 21.24
CA THR A 299 5.07 22.46 20.23
C THR A 299 5.80 21.85 19.03
N TYR A 300 5.05 21.37 18.05
CA TYR A 300 5.61 20.97 16.76
C TYR A 300 5.63 22.17 15.78
N LYS A 301 6.80 22.73 15.50
CA LYS A 301 7.04 23.86 14.57
C LYS A 301 7.23 23.39 13.12
N GLY A 302 6.18 22.87 12.49
CA GLY A 302 6.28 22.51 11.07
C GLY A 302 4.95 22.41 10.37
N SER A 303 5.00 22.23 9.04
CA SER A 303 3.80 22.19 8.21
C SER A 303 3.03 20.89 8.40
N ASN A 304 1.72 21.02 8.58
CA ASN A 304 0.79 19.91 8.46
C ASN A 304 0.43 19.70 6.99
N VAL A 305 -0.09 18.52 6.66
CA VAL A 305 -0.75 18.26 5.38
C VAL A 305 -2.25 18.15 5.59
N TYR A 306 -3.01 18.87 4.78
CA TYR A 306 -4.47 18.84 4.79
C TYR A 306 -4.94 18.20 3.49
N LEU A 307 -5.72 17.13 3.59
CA LEU A 307 -6.26 16.36 2.47
C LEU A 307 -7.77 16.50 2.46
N ASN A 308 -8.39 16.70 1.30
CA ASN A 308 -9.82 16.49 1.13
C ASN A 308 -10.05 15.19 0.37
N ILE A 309 -10.74 14.24 1.01
CA ILE A 309 -11.12 12.94 0.44
C ILE A 309 -12.65 12.88 0.44
N HIS A 310 -13.26 12.87 -0.75
CA HIS A 310 -14.72 12.83 -0.93
C HIS A 310 -15.49 13.88 -0.09
N GLY A 311 -15.03 15.13 -0.11
CA GLY A 311 -15.71 16.24 0.56
C GLY A 311 -15.41 16.36 2.05
N LYS A 312 -14.57 15.49 2.61
CA LYS A 312 -14.15 15.57 4.01
C LYS A 312 -12.66 15.86 4.15
N ASP A 313 -12.34 16.72 5.12
CA ASP A 313 -10.99 17.09 5.47
C ASP A 313 -10.33 16.09 6.44
N TYR A 314 -9.07 15.79 6.13
CA TYR A 314 -8.15 14.96 6.90
C TYR A 314 -6.85 15.77 7.10
N THR A 315 -6.27 15.70 8.29
CA THR A 315 -5.04 16.41 8.65
C THR A 315 -3.99 15.39 9.05
N LEU A 316 -2.82 15.46 8.42
CA LEU A 316 -1.60 14.78 8.85
C LEU A 316 -0.74 15.79 9.61
N PRO A 317 -0.66 15.67 10.95
CA PRO A 317 0.15 16.57 11.75
C PRO A 317 1.63 16.46 11.39
N TYR A 318 2.39 17.56 11.53
CA TYR A 318 3.81 17.60 11.19
C TYR A 318 4.62 16.43 11.78
N HIS A 319 4.39 16.05 13.04
CA HIS A 319 5.13 14.98 13.70
C HIS A 319 4.88 13.60 13.09
N THR A 320 3.69 13.35 12.53
CA THR A 320 3.37 12.06 11.87
C THR A 320 3.98 11.96 10.49
N LEU A 321 4.47 13.07 9.94
CA LEU A 321 5.17 13.11 8.66
C LEU A 321 6.67 12.80 8.82
N LEU A 322 7.21 12.67 10.03
CA LEU A 322 8.64 12.48 10.25
C LEU A 322 9.03 11.00 10.23
N ILE A 323 10.16 10.68 9.59
CA ILE A 323 10.75 9.34 9.72
C ILE A 323 11.24 9.16 11.15
N GLN A 324 10.79 8.10 11.82
CA GLN A 324 11.08 7.85 13.23
C GLN A 324 12.58 7.91 13.53
N GLY A 325 12.94 8.66 14.58
CA GLY A 325 14.33 8.87 14.99
C GLY A 325 15.10 9.87 14.13
N THR A 326 14.42 10.62 13.25
CA THR A 326 15.03 11.67 12.42
C THR A 326 14.12 12.90 12.36
N ASN A 327 14.67 14.04 11.93
CA ASN A 327 13.90 15.25 11.60
C ASN A 327 13.54 15.35 10.10
N LYS A 328 13.69 14.25 9.35
CA LYS A 328 13.43 14.22 7.90
C LYS A 328 11.96 13.88 7.64
N PRO A 329 11.23 14.68 6.84
CA PRO A 329 9.88 14.32 6.45
C PRO A 329 9.89 13.11 5.49
N CYS A 330 8.96 12.19 5.70
CA CYS A 330 8.63 11.07 4.82
C CYS A 330 7.58 11.55 3.79
N VAL A 331 7.99 12.47 2.93
CA VAL A 331 7.21 12.91 1.77
C VAL A 331 8.10 12.86 0.53
N ARG A 332 7.61 12.28 -0.56
CA ARG A 332 8.39 12.05 -1.77
C ARG A 332 7.61 12.37 -3.03
N GLY A 333 8.32 12.74 -4.08
CA GLY A 333 7.76 12.83 -5.41
C GLY A 333 7.56 11.44 -6.00
N SER A 334 6.47 11.23 -6.74
CA SER A 334 6.21 10.00 -7.46
C SER A 334 7.36 9.67 -8.42
N PRO A 335 7.85 8.42 -8.48
CA PRO A 335 8.83 8.02 -9.47
C PRO A 335 8.27 8.15 -10.90
N PRO A 336 9.13 8.20 -11.94
CA PRO A 336 8.71 8.44 -13.33
C PRO A 336 7.60 7.53 -13.85
N LEU A 337 7.52 6.30 -13.35
CA LEU A 337 6.54 5.29 -13.76
C LEU A 337 5.23 5.32 -12.94
N GLN A 338 5.15 6.10 -11.86
CA GLN A 338 3.98 6.19 -10.96
C GLN A 338 3.40 7.60 -10.85
N GLN A 339 3.61 8.44 -11.85
CA GLN A 339 3.21 9.86 -11.78
C GLN A 339 1.69 10.11 -11.86
N ALA A 340 0.86 9.06 -11.81
CA ALA A 340 -0.57 9.13 -11.98
C ALA A 340 -1.38 9.10 -10.67
N SER A 341 -0.76 8.76 -9.54
CA SER A 341 -1.46 8.61 -8.26
C SER A 341 -0.70 9.21 -7.08
N ILE A 342 -1.43 9.50 -6.00
CA ILE A 342 -0.89 9.73 -4.67
C ILE A 342 -0.73 8.36 -3.98
N LEU A 343 0.31 8.17 -3.17
CA LEU A 343 0.37 7.02 -2.24
C LEU A 343 0.22 7.54 -0.81
N LEU A 344 -0.79 7.02 -0.12
CA LEU A 344 -1.03 7.27 1.30
C LEU A 344 -0.40 6.12 2.08
N GLY A 345 0.87 6.33 2.45
CA GLY A 345 1.66 5.37 3.22
C GLY A 345 1.48 5.47 4.73
N ASP A 346 2.45 4.96 5.48
CA ASP A 346 2.45 4.95 6.96
C ASP A 346 2.04 6.27 7.61
N VAL A 347 2.54 7.40 7.11
CA VAL A 347 2.20 8.74 7.65
C VAL A 347 0.70 8.99 7.73
N PHE A 348 -0.11 8.36 6.87
CA PHE A 348 -1.56 8.38 6.92
C PHE A 348 -2.12 7.40 7.94
N PHE A 349 -1.65 6.14 7.94
CA PHE A 349 -2.06 5.09 8.89
C PHE A 349 -1.68 5.39 10.35
N HIS A 350 -0.73 6.30 10.58
CA HIS A 350 -0.40 6.80 11.90
C HIS A 350 -1.48 7.73 12.47
N SER A 351 -2.13 8.51 11.61
CA SER A 351 -3.18 9.46 12.00
C SER A 351 -4.58 8.84 11.93
N TYR A 352 -4.78 7.90 11.02
CA TYR A 352 -6.09 7.35 10.67
C TYR A 352 -6.09 5.82 10.71
N ALA A 353 -7.11 5.26 11.36
CA ALA A 353 -7.48 3.88 11.19
C ALA A 353 -8.21 3.71 9.87
N VAL A 354 -7.77 2.70 9.12
CA VAL A 354 -8.29 2.38 7.80
C VAL A 354 -8.85 0.97 7.83
N GLU A 355 -10.17 0.84 7.67
CA GLU A 355 -10.85 -0.44 7.48
C GLU A 355 -10.96 -0.73 5.98
N PHE A 356 -10.56 -1.94 5.59
CA PHE A 356 -10.65 -2.48 4.25
C PHE A 356 -11.72 -3.57 4.25
N ASP A 357 -12.92 -3.26 3.74
CA ASP A 357 -14.05 -4.18 3.70
C ASP A 357 -14.24 -4.76 2.30
N MET A 358 -13.92 -6.05 2.17
CA MET A 358 -13.97 -6.81 0.93
C MET A 358 -15.11 -7.84 0.92
N ARG A 359 -16.06 -7.78 1.87
CA ARG A 359 -17.17 -8.75 1.95
C ARG A 359 -17.99 -8.83 0.67
N LEU A 360 -18.24 -7.68 0.05
CA LEU A 360 -19.04 -7.55 -1.18
C LEU A 360 -18.17 -7.28 -2.41
N ASN A 361 -16.84 -7.30 -2.28
CA ASN A 361 -15.96 -6.91 -3.36
C ASN A 361 -16.03 -7.89 -4.55
N THR A 362 -16.26 -7.35 -5.75
CA THR A 362 -16.28 -8.05 -7.04
C THR A 362 -15.73 -7.12 -8.14
N LEU A 363 -15.58 -7.62 -9.36
CA LEU A 363 -15.17 -6.80 -10.50
C LEU A 363 -16.11 -5.60 -10.79
N SER A 364 -17.39 -5.72 -10.40
CA SER A 364 -18.41 -4.67 -10.57
C SER A 364 -18.76 -3.95 -9.28
N HIS A 365 -18.17 -4.35 -8.15
CA HIS A 365 -18.48 -3.79 -6.84
C HIS A 365 -17.16 -3.60 -6.05
N PRO A 366 -16.56 -2.40 -6.10
CA PRO A 366 -15.32 -2.12 -5.40
C PRO A 366 -15.39 -2.38 -3.89
N ALA A 367 -14.24 -2.56 -3.26
CA ALA A 367 -14.17 -2.70 -1.80
C ALA A 367 -14.65 -1.40 -1.12
N THR A 368 -15.23 -1.54 0.06
CA THR A 368 -15.58 -0.39 0.90
C THR A 368 -14.39 -0.05 1.80
N ILE A 369 -14.07 1.24 1.92
CA ILE A 369 -12.97 1.76 2.73
C ILE A 369 -13.58 2.57 3.87
N GLY A 370 -13.23 2.21 5.10
CA GLY A 370 -13.58 2.93 6.32
C GLY A 370 -12.41 3.80 6.79
N LEU A 371 -12.66 5.08 7.11
CA LEU A 371 -11.67 6.02 7.61
C LEU A 371 -12.15 6.66 8.92
N ALA A 372 -11.29 6.66 9.94
CA ALA A 372 -11.52 7.42 11.18
C ALA A 372 -10.19 7.80 11.85
N PRO A 373 -10.11 8.96 12.53
CA PRO A 373 -8.93 9.30 13.32
C PRO A 373 -8.67 8.23 14.38
N VAL A 374 -7.41 7.83 14.57
CA VAL A 374 -7.03 6.91 15.64
C VAL A 374 -7.31 7.58 16.98
N ASN A 375 -7.88 6.85 17.94
CA ASN A 375 -8.03 7.36 19.29
C ASN A 375 -6.65 7.42 19.97
N PRO A 376 -6.13 8.62 20.33
CA PRO A 376 -4.79 8.73 20.90
C PRO A 376 -4.67 8.03 22.26
N ALA A 377 -5.78 7.87 22.99
CA ALA A 377 -5.85 7.18 24.28
C ALA A 377 -5.95 5.64 24.16
N TYR A 378 -6.19 5.12 22.94
CA TYR A 378 -6.25 3.69 22.71
C TYR A 378 -4.87 3.04 22.91
N LYS A 379 -4.85 1.96 23.69
CA LYS A 379 -3.65 1.16 23.91
C LYS A 379 -3.63 0.01 22.93
N VAL A 380 -2.74 0.11 21.93
CA VAL A 380 -2.41 -0.98 21.02
C VAL A 380 -1.90 -2.16 21.83
N ILE A 381 -2.20 -3.38 21.38
CA ILE A 381 -1.61 -4.58 21.98
C ILE A 381 -0.08 -4.49 21.90
N PRO A 382 0.64 -4.57 23.02
CA PRO A 382 2.09 -4.42 23.00
C PRO A 382 2.76 -5.54 22.19
N GLU A 383 3.86 -5.21 21.51
CA GLU A 383 4.70 -6.11 20.69
C GLU A 383 5.04 -7.44 21.40
N SER A 384 5.10 -7.42 22.74
CA SER A 384 5.55 -8.52 23.58
C SER A 384 4.47 -9.46 24.11
N THR A 385 3.22 -9.46 23.59
CA THR A 385 2.20 -10.44 24.04
C THR A 385 1.81 -11.49 22.98
N PRO A 386 2.73 -12.36 22.53
CA PRO A 386 2.42 -13.55 21.75
C PRO A 386 1.88 -14.69 22.64
N ILE A 387 0.62 -15.09 22.50
CA ILE A 387 -0.04 -16.30 23.04
C ILE A 387 -1.19 -16.90 22.15
N ILE A 388 -0.91 -17.77 21.19
CA ILE A 388 -1.85 -18.85 20.75
C ILE A 388 -0.95 -20.04 20.42
N PRO A 389 -1.33 -21.26 20.81
CA PRO A 389 -0.50 -22.43 20.72
C PRO A 389 -0.34 -22.89 19.28
N VAL A 390 0.89 -22.92 18.80
CA VAL A 390 1.27 -23.78 17.68
C VAL A 390 1.65 -25.12 18.31
N THR A 391 0.69 -26.04 18.43
CA THR A 391 1.02 -27.40 18.89
C THR A 391 1.71 -28.17 17.78
N GLN A 392 3.05 -28.16 17.79
CA GLN A 392 3.83 -29.32 17.37
C GLN A 392 5.25 -29.42 17.99
N ALA A 393 5.53 -28.73 19.10
CA ALA A 393 6.73 -28.98 19.94
C ALA A 393 6.70 -28.23 21.28
N GLY A 394 5.55 -28.15 21.97
CA GLY A 394 5.52 -27.81 23.40
C GLY A 394 5.68 -26.35 23.85
N GLN A 395 5.70 -25.32 22.98
CA GLN A 395 5.55 -23.91 23.41
C GLN A 395 4.76 -23.04 22.38
N PRO A 396 3.89 -22.09 22.83
CA PRO A 396 2.99 -21.27 21.99
C PRO A 396 3.64 -20.02 21.39
N LEU A 397 3.14 -19.51 20.23
CA LEU A 397 3.77 -18.40 19.51
C LEU A 397 2.92 -17.14 19.18
N VAL A 398 1.56 -17.07 19.19
CA VAL A 398 0.86 -15.74 18.93
C VAL A 398 -0.58 -15.51 19.47
N ARG A 399 -0.79 -14.50 20.35
CA ARG A 399 -1.99 -13.88 21.04
C ARG A 399 -3.04 -13.29 20.17
N MET A 400 -4.18 -13.93 19.95
CA MET A 400 -5.34 -13.12 19.54
C MET A 400 -6.12 -12.65 20.76
N HIS A 401 -6.23 -11.33 20.88
CA HIS A 401 -7.16 -10.71 21.82
C HIS A 401 -8.47 -10.49 21.09
N VAL A 402 -9.47 -11.29 21.45
CA VAL A 402 -10.83 -11.16 20.91
C VAL A 402 -11.52 -10.02 21.66
N HIS A 403 -11.95 -8.99 20.95
CA HIS A 403 -12.82 -7.95 21.52
C HIS A 403 -14.08 -7.83 20.68
N LYS A 404 -15.24 -8.24 21.25
CA LYS A 404 -16.56 -8.15 20.58
C LYS A 404 -16.50 -8.62 19.12
N SER A 405 -16.05 -9.86 18.90
CA SER A 405 -15.88 -10.52 17.59
C SER A 405 -14.87 -9.91 16.60
N VAL A 406 -14.04 -8.97 17.05
CA VAL A 406 -12.89 -8.47 16.28
C VAL A 406 -11.61 -9.04 16.89
N ASP A 407 -10.80 -9.67 16.05
CA ASP A 407 -9.54 -10.27 16.47
C ASP A 407 -8.38 -9.33 16.20
N LYS A 408 -7.58 -9.09 17.23
CA LYS A 408 -6.43 -8.20 17.14
C LYS A 408 -5.15 -9.01 17.04
N LEU A 409 -4.34 -8.72 16.02
CA LEU A 409 -3.02 -9.31 15.81
C LEU A 409 -1.94 -8.25 16.06
N PRO A 410 -0.87 -8.62 16.80
CA PRO A 410 0.29 -7.76 16.94
C PRO A 410 1.00 -7.64 15.58
N ILE A 411 1.37 -6.42 15.24
CA ILE A 411 2.24 -6.12 14.10
C ILE A 411 3.53 -5.53 14.65
N GLU A 412 4.65 -6.15 14.30
CA GLU A 412 5.97 -5.61 14.63
C GLU A 412 6.20 -4.34 13.79
N ASN A 413 6.58 -3.26 14.47
CA ASN A 413 6.81 -1.97 13.83
C ASN A 413 8.32 -1.67 13.82
N GLU A 414 8.97 -1.89 12.70
CA GLU A 414 10.37 -1.52 12.52
C GLU A 414 10.47 -0.06 12.08
N LYS A 415 10.63 0.84 13.06
CA LYS A 415 10.94 2.27 12.89
C LYS A 415 9.89 3.09 12.10
N GLY A 416 8.63 2.68 12.09
CA GLY A 416 7.57 3.33 11.31
C GLY A 416 7.78 3.22 9.79
N VAL A 417 8.60 2.27 9.35
CA VAL A 417 8.93 2.12 7.91
C VAL A 417 8.66 0.73 7.37
N LYS A 418 8.62 -0.29 8.24
CA LYS A 418 8.26 -1.66 7.86
C LYS A 418 7.38 -2.29 8.93
N TYR A 419 6.37 -3.00 8.47
CA TYR A 419 5.39 -3.69 9.29
C TYR A 419 5.49 -5.18 9.05
N PHE A 420 5.57 -5.96 10.12
CA PHE A 420 5.65 -7.41 9.99
C PHE A 420 4.52 -8.13 10.70
N VAL A 421 3.96 -9.09 9.99
CA VAL A 421 2.99 -10.06 10.50
C VAL A 421 3.64 -11.43 10.55
N GLN A 422 3.37 -12.16 11.62
CA GLN A 422 3.81 -13.55 11.76
C GLN A 422 2.76 -14.49 11.22
N VAL A 423 3.19 -15.43 10.39
CA VAL A 423 2.36 -16.54 9.89
C VAL A 423 3.11 -17.85 10.04
N THR A 424 2.39 -18.96 10.13
CA THR A 424 3.01 -20.28 9.98
C THR A 424 2.52 -20.97 8.72
N ILE A 425 3.43 -21.73 8.07
CA ILE A 425 3.13 -22.49 6.86
C ILE A 425 3.61 -23.92 7.03
N GLY A 426 2.77 -24.90 6.69
CA GLY A 426 3.11 -26.31 6.65
C GLY A 426 2.72 -27.18 7.83
N THR A 427 3.00 -28.48 7.68
CA THR A 427 2.78 -29.51 8.70
C THR A 427 4.02 -30.42 8.82
N PRO A 428 4.92 -30.21 9.81
CA PRO A 428 4.80 -29.24 10.88
C PRO A 428 4.88 -27.76 10.48
N PRO A 429 4.24 -26.86 11.27
CA PRO A 429 4.26 -25.43 10.99
C PRO A 429 5.68 -24.84 11.06
N GLN A 430 6.07 -24.13 10.01
CA GLN A 430 7.28 -23.31 9.92
C GLN A 430 6.89 -21.84 10.13
N LEU A 431 7.55 -21.13 11.03
CA LEU A 431 7.24 -19.73 11.37
C LEU A 431 7.95 -18.76 10.43
N PHE A 432 7.22 -17.76 9.92
CA PHE A 432 7.75 -16.70 9.06
C PHE A 432 7.36 -15.32 9.57
N LYS A 433 8.29 -14.37 9.41
CA LYS A 433 8.05 -12.94 9.57
C LYS A 433 7.91 -12.28 8.20
N LEU A 434 6.68 -11.93 7.84
CA LEU A 434 6.35 -11.42 6.51
C LEU A 434 6.07 -9.93 6.53
N ALA A 435 6.52 -9.21 5.50
CA ALA A 435 6.18 -7.81 5.31
C ALA A 435 4.68 -7.67 5.06
N PHE A 436 3.99 -6.87 5.86
CA PHE A 436 2.55 -6.61 5.75
C PHE A 436 2.29 -5.52 4.70
N ASP A 437 1.52 -5.86 3.67
CA ASP A 437 1.37 -5.02 2.49
C ASP A 437 -0.07 -5.01 1.97
N THR A 438 -0.75 -3.87 2.06
CA THR A 438 -2.10 -3.67 1.48
C THR A 438 -2.08 -3.34 -0.01
N GLY A 439 -0.93 -2.96 -0.56
CA GLY A 439 -0.74 -2.64 -1.98
C GLY A 439 -0.63 -3.89 -2.87
N SER A 440 -0.20 -5.03 -2.32
CA SER A 440 -0.10 -6.30 -3.03
C SER A 440 -1.12 -7.35 -2.56
N SER A 441 -1.49 -8.24 -3.48
CA SER A 441 -2.45 -9.32 -3.25
C SER A 441 -1.81 -10.65 -2.86
N THR A 442 -0.50 -10.78 -3.02
CA THR A 442 0.16 -12.08 -3.01
C THR A 442 0.75 -12.37 -1.64
N LEU A 443 0.31 -13.48 -1.02
CA LEU A 443 1.10 -14.14 0.03
C LEU A 443 2.26 -14.87 -0.65
N GLY A 444 3.49 -14.64 -0.22
CA GLY A 444 4.63 -15.37 -0.75
C GLY A 444 5.83 -15.43 0.19
N VAL A 445 6.60 -16.52 0.09
CA VAL A 445 7.77 -16.82 0.90
C VAL A 445 8.92 -17.31 0.05
N PHE A 446 10.15 -17.05 0.47
CA PHE A 446 11.34 -17.58 -0.19
C PHE A 446 11.52 -19.06 0.11
N VAL A 447 11.92 -19.83 -0.90
CA VAL A 447 12.03 -21.28 -0.79
C VAL A 447 13.47 -21.75 -0.85
N ALA A 448 13.79 -22.79 -0.08
CA ALA A 448 15.04 -23.51 -0.22
C ALA A 448 15.06 -24.30 -1.54
N GLN A 449 15.80 -23.81 -2.54
CA GLN A 449 15.89 -24.43 -3.87
C GLN A 449 16.24 -25.93 -3.87
N PRO A 450 17.13 -26.46 -3.01
CA PRO A 450 17.47 -27.88 -3.02
C PRO A 450 16.28 -28.79 -2.71
N THR A 451 15.40 -28.41 -1.77
CA THR A 451 14.21 -29.18 -1.42
C THR A 451 13.08 -28.97 -2.42
N MET A 452 13.00 -27.80 -3.04
CA MET A 452 12.03 -27.55 -4.12
C MET A 452 12.32 -28.42 -5.35
N ASN A 453 13.59 -28.53 -5.76
CA ASN A 453 13.96 -29.34 -6.92
C ASN A 453 13.67 -30.84 -6.72
N SER A 454 13.90 -31.38 -5.51
CA SER A 454 13.58 -32.78 -5.22
C SER A 454 12.08 -33.06 -5.26
N VAL A 455 11.28 -32.16 -4.68
CA VAL A 455 9.81 -32.33 -4.66
C VAL A 455 9.21 -32.13 -6.04
N LEU A 456 9.67 -31.14 -6.81
CA LEU A 456 9.24 -30.96 -8.20
C LEU A 456 9.59 -32.17 -9.07
N GLN A 457 10.76 -32.80 -8.85
CA GLN A 457 11.12 -34.03 -9.58
C GLN A 457 10.22 -35.21 -9.24
N GLU A 458 9.82 -35.35 -7.98
CA GLU A 458 8.93 -36.41 -7.49
C GLU A 458 7.48 -36.20 -7.93
N GLU A 459 6.96 -34.97 -7.89
CA GLU A 459 5.56 -34.67 -8.26
C GLU A 459 5.31 -34.46 -9.76
N LEU A 460 6.33 -34.01 -10.53
CA LEU A 460 6.19 -33.67 -11.96
C LEU A 460 6.77 -34.71 -12.92
N GLY A 461 7.42 -35.78 -12.43
CA GLY A 461 7.93 -36.84 -13.28
C GLY A 461 9.03 -36.37 -14.24
N GLY A 462 10.23 -36.12 -13.70
CA GLY A 462 11.49 -36.29 -14.44
C GLY A 462 11.80 -35.37 -15.63
N SER A 463 11.20 -34.18 -15.75
CA SER A 463 11.73 -33.14 -16.64
C SER A 463 12.05 -31.87 -15.84
N PRO A 464 13.33 -31.44 -15.76
CA PRO A 464 13.66 -30.19 -15.10
C PRO A 464 12.94 -29.04 -15.82
N LEU A 465 12.38 -28.11 -15.04
CA LEU A 465 11.83 -26.86 -15.57
C LEU A 465 12.93 -26.19 -16.42
N ARG A 466 12.68 -26.03 -17.73
CA ARG A 466 13.54 -25.21 -18.58
C ARG A 466 13.35 -23.75 -18.16
N VAL A 467 14.18 -23.32 -17.22
CA VAL A 467 14.43 -21.90 -16.94
C VAL A 467 14.92 -21.29 -18.25
N ARG A 468 14.11 -20.43 -18.89
CA ARG A 468 14.61 -19.65 -20.03
C ARG A 468 15.59 -18.62 -19.46
N PRO A 469 16.83 -18.54 -19.97
CA PRO A 469 17.70 -17.44 -19.63
C PRO A 469 17.00 -16.13 -20.00
N ILE A 470 16.95 -15.19 -19.07
CA ILE A 470 16.59 -13.81 -19.36
C ILE A 470 17.59 -13.33 -20.43
N PRO A 471 17.15 -12.83 -21.61
CA PRO A 471 18.05 -12.13 -22.49
C PRO A 471 18.62 -10.96 -21.70
N TYR A 472 19.93 -10.96 -21.49
CA TYR A 472 20.64 -9.78 -21.03
C TYR A 472 20.29 -8.66 -22.00
N MET A 473 19.46 -7.71 -21.59
CA MET A 473 19.33 -6.45 -22.31
C MET A 473 20.58 -5.65 -21.95
N PRO A 474 21.52 -5.44 -22.88
CA PRO A 474 22.61 -4.52 -22.62
C PRO A 474 22.05 -3.13 -22.37
N ASP A 475 22.63 -2.48 -21.37
CA ASP A 475 22.42 -1.08 -20.99
C ASP A 475 22.39 -0.17 -22.24
N PRO A 476 21.36 0.66 -22.47
CA PRO A 476 21.27 1.53 -23.63
C PRO A 476 22.17 2.76 -23.45
N GLN A 477 23.45 2.56 -23.19
CA GLN A 477 24.50 3.58 -23.25
C GLN A 477 25.83 2.99 -23.70
N THR A 478 25.90 2.54 -24.95
CA THR A 478 27.17 2.51 -25.69
C THR A 478 26.88 2.49 -27.20
N PRO A 479 27.44 3.41 -28.00
CA PRO A 479 27.32 3.34 -29.45
C PRO A 479 28.15 2.15 -29.94
N ALA A 480 27.51 1.23 -30.67
CA ALA A 480 28.22 0.18 -31.38
C ALA A 480 29.03 0.81 -32.52
N GLU A 481 30.34 0.96 -32.31
CA GLU A 481 31.30 0.96 -33.40
C GLU A 481 31.33 -0.45 -34.01
N GLY A 482 31.33 -0.50 -35.34
CA GLY A 482 31.05 -1.70 -36.12
C GLY A 482 32.07 -2.83 -35.97
N TRP A 483 31.68 -4.00 -36.47
CA TRP A 483 32.31 -4.77 -37.56
C TRP A 483 31.28 -5.80 -38.05
#